data_AF-N8XYJ6-F1
#
_entry.id   AF-N8XYJ6-F1
#
_cell.length_a   1.000
_cell.length_b   1.000
_cell.length_c   1.000
_cell.angle_alpha   90.00
_cell.angle_beta   90.00
_cell.angle_gamma   90.00
#
_symmetry.space_group_name_H-M   'P 1'
#
loop_
_entity.id
_entity.type
_entity.pdbx_description
1 polymer ?
#
loop_
_entity_poly.entity_id
_entity_poly.type
_entity_poly.pdbx_seq_one_letter_code
_entity_poly.pdbx_strand_id
1 'polypeptide(L)'
;MDKLLITAALFAFGIWVWSEYFRAIPHLEESGVLKNFKVEAVQPVSATYTVLDKSFIKPNRRVLHQASPFVGSFNDLAYVSNIDILLATQPLPTMQARLQLDQPKRCFQIEGAINTAQQEAIKTHVQHFSLIAANENIANQIRRLKSGEQVHLQGDIVTVQSGTTGQAFQAGIGSKHRAQCQLLKVNAIQVN
;
A
#
# COMPACT_ATOMS: atom_id res chain seq x y z
N MET A 1 -15.83 -8.64 -38.64
CA MET A 1 -15.32 -9.21 -37.37
C MET A 1 -14.47 -8.20 -36.61
N ASP A 2 -13.58 -7.47 -37.29
CA ASP A 2 -12.64 -6.54 -36.66
C ASP A 2 -13.29 -5.37 -35.90
N LYS A 3 -14.38 -4.79 -36.41
CA LYS A 3 -15.09 -3.69 -35.71
C LYS A 3 -15.65 -4.10 -34.35
N LEU A 4 -16.22 -5.31 -34.25
CA LEU A 4 -16.76 -5.83 -32.98
C LEU A 4 -15.66 -6.14 -31.97
N LEU A 5 -14.52 -6.66 -32.43
CA LEU A 5 -13.36 -6.92 -31.58
C LEU A 5 -12.73 -5.62 -31.07
N ILE A 6 -12.62 -4.58 -31.91
CA ILE A 6 -12.14 -3.25 -31.52
C ILE A 6 -13.11 -2.62 -30.49
N THR A 7 -14.42 -2.68 -30.72
CA THR A 7 -15.40 -2.17 -29.76
C THR A 7 -15.34 -2.91 -28.42
N ALA A 8 -15.21 -4.24 -28.44
CA ALA A 8 -15.06 -5.04 -27.22
C ALA A 8 -13.76 -4.70 -26.47
N ALA A 9 -12.65 -4.50 -27.18
CA ALA A 9 -11.38 -4.08 -26.58
C ALA A 9 -11.47 -2.68 -25.94
N LEU A 10 -12.09 -1.72 -26.62
CA LEU A 10 -12.29 -0.37 -26.08
C LEU A 10 -13.23 -0.37 -24.86
N PHE A 11 -14.28 -1.18 -24.88
CA PHE A 11 -15.20 -1.31 -23.75
C PHE A 11 -14.52 -1.99 -22.55
N ALA A 12 -13.76 -3.06 -22.78
CA ALA A 12 -12.96 -3.72 -21.75
C ALA A 12 -11.90 -2.76 -21.16
N PHE A 13 -11.27 -1.95 -22.00
CA PHE A 13 -10.34 -0.90 -21.56
C PHE A 13 -11.05 0.16 -20.72
N GLY A 14 -12.23 0.61 -21.15
CA GLY A 14 -13.06 1.54 -20.38
C GLY A 14 -13.45 1.00 -19.00
N ILE A 15 -13.89 -0.26 -18.93
CA ILE A 15 -14.18 -0.95 -17.66
C ILE A 15 -12.92 -1.08 -16.81
N TRP A 16 -11.78 -1.42 -17.40
CA TRP A 16 -10.52 -1.56 -16.67
C TRP A 16 -10.08 -0.24 -16.04
N VAL A 17 -10.05 0.85 -16.83
CA VAL A 17 -9.72 2.21 -16.35
C VAL A 17 -10.69 2.63 -15.26
N TRP A 18 -12.00 2.42 -15.44
CA TRP A 18 -13.02 2.74 -14.44
C TRP A 18 -12.79 1.94 -13.14
N SER A 19 -12.50 0.65 -13.26
CA SER A 19 -12.27 -0.24 -12.12
C SER A 19 -10.99 0.05 -11.35
N GLU A 20 -10.00 0.72 -11.95
CA GLU A 20 -8.79 1.20 -11.26
C GLU A 20 -9.01 2.58 -10.65
N TYR A 21 -9.71 3.48 -11.35
CA TYR A 21 -9.93 4.85 -10.89
C TYR A 21 -10.90 4.93 -9.70
N PHE A 22 -11.94 4.08 -9.67
CA PHE A 22 -12.96 4.09 -8.62
C PHE A 22 -12.69 3.08 -7.48
N ARG A 23 -11.46 2.58 -7.34
CA ARG A 23 -11.13 1.73 -6.19
C ARG A 23 -11.21 2.54 -4.89
N ALA A 24 -12.10 2.09 -4.01
CA ALA A 24 -12.16 2.59 -2.64
C ALA A 24 -10.84 2.27 -1.92
N ILE A 25 -10.28 3.27 -1.24
CA ILE A 25 -9.15 3.11 -0.33
C ILE A 25 -9.74 3.31 1.06
N PRO A 26 -9.71 2.29 1.94
CA PRO A 26 -10.29 2.39 3.27
C PRO A 26 -9.57 3.46 4.08
N HIS A 27 -10.32 4.10 4.97
CA HIS A 27 -9.78 5.10 5.88
C HIS A 27 -10.34 4.97 7.30
N LEU A 28 -9.63 5.57 8.26
CA LEU A 28 -9.94 5.43 9.68
C LEU A 28 -11.19 6.19 10.15
N GLU A 29 -11.80 7.03 9.32
CA GLU A 29 -13.13 7.62 9.62
C GLU A 29 -14.30 6.72 9.18
N GLU A 30 -14.04 5.65 8.43
CA GLU A 30 -15.10 4.71 8.05
C GLU A 30 -15.56 3.90 9.25
N SER A 31 -16.87 3.91 9.51
CA SER A 31 -17.46 3.16 10.64
C SER A 31 -17.16 1.66 10.58
N GLY A 32 -17.05 1.08 9.38
CA GLY A 32 -16.68 -0.32 9.18
C GLY A 32 -15.24 -0.59 9.60
N VAL A 33 -14.31 0.31 9.31
CA VAL A 33 -12.89 0.17 9.69
C VAL A 33 -12.73 0.32 11.20
N LEU A 34 -13.30 1.38 11.79
CA LEU A 34 -13.19 1.65 13.23
C LEU A 34 -13.73 0.54 14.12
N LYS A 35 -14.80 -0.13 13.70
CA LYS A 35 -15.40 -1.24 14.46
C LYS A 35 -14.55 -2.51 14.43
N ASN A 36 -13.77 -2.71 13.36
CA ASN A 36 -13.10 -3.97 13.09
C ASN A 36 -11.58 -3.92 13.31
N PHE A 37 -10.98 -2.74 13.41
CA PHE A 37 -9.54 -2.56 13.53
C PHE A 37 -9.18 -1.59 14.65
N LYS A 38 -8.19 -1.98 15.46
CA LYS A 38 -7.52 -1.10 16.41
C LYS A 38 -6.17 -0.70 15.83
N VAL A 39 -5.95 0.60 15.66
CA VAL A 39 -4.72 1.16 15.09
C VAL A 39 -4.05 2.05 16.14
N GLU A 40 -2.84 1.71 16.55
CA GLU A 40 -2.11 2.42 17.60
C GLU A 40 -0.79 2.98 17.05
N ALA A 41 -0.54 4.26 17.31
CA ALA A 41 0.70 4.92 16.91
C ALA A 41 1.87 4.45 17.76
N VAL A 42 2.98 4.12 17.09
CA VAL A 42 4.24 3.69 17.72
C VAL A 42 5.31 4.75 17.55
N GLN A 43 5.48 5.27 16.34
CA GLN A 43 6.56 6.20 16.02
C GLN A 43 6.12 7.20 14.94
N PRO A 44 6.29 8.52 15.15
CA PRO A 44 6.01 9.51 14.11
C PRO A 44 7.03 9.41 12.96
N VAL A 45 6.56 9.66 11.74
CA VAL A 45 7.37 9.73 10.52
C VAL A 45 7.04 11.02 9.80
N SER A 46 8.06 11.75 9.39
CA SER A 46 7.95 12.90 8.51
C SER A 46 9.21 13.00 7.66
N ALA A 47 9.08 12.76 6.36
CA ALA A 47 10.21 12.80 5.44
C ALA A 47 9.76 12.96 3.99
N THR A 48 10.70 13.39 3.15
CA THR A 48 10.53 13.45 1.70
C THR A 48 11.05 12.17 1.06
N TYR A 49 10.26 11.60 0.17
CA TYR A 49 10.52 10.35 -0.51
C TYR A 49 10.33 10.47 -2.00
N THR A 50 11.05 9.66 -2.77
CA THR A 50 10.69 9.35 -4.15
C THR A 50 9.85 8.08 -4.14
N VAL A 51 8.67 8.10 -4.76
CA VAL A 51 7.83 6.91 -4.94
C VAL A 51 8.47 6.04 -6.01
N LEU A 52 8.93 4.84 -5.65
CA LEU A 52 9.50 3.90 -6.60
C LEU A 52 8.41 3.06 -7.27
N ASP A 53 7.47 2.57 -6.47
CA ASP A 53 6.39 1.70 -6.93
C ASP A 53 5.15 1.83 -6.03
N LYS A 54 3.98 1.49 -6.57
CA LYS A 54 2.71 1.46 -5.85
C LYS A 54 1.88 0.27 -6.31
N SER A 55 1.35 -0.48 -5.36
CA SER A 55 0.50 -1.62 -5.62
C SER A 55 -0.80 -1.55 -4.83
N PHE A 56 -1.89 -1.94 -5.48
CA PHE A 56 -3.17 -2.19 -4.84
C PHE A 56 -3.26 -3.64 -4.37
N ILE A 57 -3.71 -3.86 -3.13
CA ILE A 57 -3.85 -5.18 -2.52
C ILE A 57 -5.33 -5.51 -2.36
N LYS A 58 -5.74 -6.61 -2.98
CA LYS A 58 -7.10 -7.13 -2.87
C LYS A 58 -7.23 -7.97 -1.60
N PRO A 59 -8.35 -7.89 -0.87
CA PRO A 59 -8.63 -8.85 0.20
C PRO A 59 -8.75 -10.26 -0.38
N ASN A 60 -8.19 -11.24 0.32
CA ASN A 60 -8.14 -12.65 -0.08
C ASN A 60 -9.53 -13.31 -0.18
N ARG A 61 -10.56 -12.72 0.47
CA ARG A 61 -11.95 -13.15 0.33
C ARG A 61 -12.81 -11.98 -0.13
N ARG A 62 -13.57 -12.17 -1.22
CA ARG A 62 -14.62 -11.23 -1.64
C ARG A 62 -15.78 -11.35 -0.67
N VAL A 63 -15.77 -10.56 0.40
CA VAL A 63 -16.98 -10.34 1.19
C VAL A 63 -17.85 -9.39 0.36
N LEU A 64 -19.03 -9.87 -0.07
CA LEU A 64 -19.97 -9.16 -0.96
C LEU A 64 -20.38 -7.76 -0.45
N HIS A 65 -20.18 -7.48 0.83
CA HIS A 65 -20.43 -6.18 1.43
C HIS A 65 -19.27 -5.80 2.36
N GLN A 66 -18.39 -4.91 1.86
CA GLN A 66 -17.29 -4.31 2.64
C GLN A 66 -17.77 -3.50 3.87
N ALA A 67 -19.08 -3.24 3.97
CA ALA A 67 -19.69 -2.42 5.03
C ALA A 67 -20.76 -3.16 5.87
N SER A 68 -20.89 -4.51 5.78
CA SER A 68 -21.88 -5.22 6.60
C SER A 68 -21.37 -5.48 8.02
N PRO A 69 -22.02 -4.95 9.08
CA PRO A 69 -21.63 -5.17 10.47
C PRO A 69 -21.94 -6.58 10.98
N PHE A 70 -22.53 -7.46 10.16
CA PHE A 70 -23.04 -8.78 10.56
C PHE A 70 -22.16 -9.97 10.13
N VAL A 71 -21.10 -9.76 9.35
CA VAL A 71 -20.27 -10.88 8.85
C VAL A 71 -18.88 -10.79 9.47
N GLY A 72 -18.65 -11.59 10.52
CA GLY A 72 -17.44 -11.62 11.35
C GLY A 72 -16.16 -12.12 10.65
N SER A 73 -15.76 -11.50 9.54
CA SER A 73 -14.60 -11.92 8.73
C SER A 73 -13.86 -10.74 8.09
N PHE A 74 -13.77 -9.58 8.76
CA PHE A 74 -12.74 -8.57 8.46
C PHE A 74 -11.37 -9.01 8.98
N ASN A 75 -10.94 -10.22 8.64
CA ASN A 75 -9.64 -10.78 9.03
C ASN A 75 -8.61 -10.65 7.90
N ASP A 76 -8.62 -9.50 7.23
CA ASP A 76 -7.66 -9.17 6.19
C ASP A 76 -7.23 -7.72 6.35
N LEU A 77 -5.92 -7.50 6.33
CA LEU A 77 -5.33 -6.18 6.44
C LEU A 77 -5.77 -5.26 5.27
N ALA A 78 -6.13 -5.82 4.11
CA ALA A 78 -6.61 -5.06 2.97
C ALA A 78 -7.91 -4.26 3.26
N TYR A 79 -8.63 -4.56 4.34
CA TYR A 79 -9.81 -3.78 4.74
C TYR A 79 -9.50 -2.47 5.46
N VAL A 80 -8.25 -2.26 5.88
CA VAL A 80 -7.78 -1.00 6.48
C VAL A 80 -6.55 -0.42 5.76
N SER A 81 -5.82 -1.26 5.03
CA SER A 81 -4.65 -0.88 4.24
C SER A 81 -4.61 -1.66 2.93
N ASN A 82 -5.13 -1.10 1.84
CA ASN A 82 -5.11 -1.76 0.52
C ASN A 82 -4.12 -1.16 -0.48
N ILE A 83 -3.26 -0.25 -0.04
CA ILE A 83 -2.19 0.31 -0.86
C ILE A 83 -0.86 0.02 -0.19
N ASP A 84 0.03 -0.61 -0.95
CA ASP A 84 1.46 -0.73 -0.63
C ASP A 84 2.23 0.24 -1.52
N ILE A 85 3.18 0.96 -0.91
CA ILE A 85 4.13 1.81 -1.64
C ILE A 85 5.55 1.41 -1.32
N LEU A 86 6.40 1.51 -2.33
CA LEU A 86 7.85 1.42 -2.20
C LEU A 86 8.44 2.81 -2.37
N LEU A 87 9.28 3.22 -1.43
CA LEU A 87 9.83 4.56 -1.33
C LEU A 87 11.35 4.53 -1.24
N ALA A 88 11.99 5.60 -1.70
CA ALA A 88 13.39 5.89 -1.44
C ALA A 88 13.56 7.27 -0.81
N THR A 89 14.37 7.38 0.25
CA THR A 89 14.72 8.67 0.86
C THR A 89 15.79 9.44 0.08
N GLN A 90 16.53 8.75 -0.79
CA GLN A 90 17.56 9.31 -1.68
C GLN A 90 17.59 8.56 -3.01
N PRO A 91 18.13 9.15 -4.08
CA PRO A 91 18.34 8.45 -5.34
C PRO A 91 19.16 7.17 -5.15
N LEU A 92 18.66 6.06 -5.67
CA LEU A 92 19.36 4.77 -5.59
C LEU A 92 20.52 4.73 -6.61
N PRO A 93 21.60 4.01 -6.30
CA PRO A 93 22.68 3.80 -7.26
C PRO A 93 22.16 3.12 -8.52
N THR A 94 22.77 3.42 -9.67
CA THR A 94 22.46 2.73 -10.92
C THR A 94 22.70 1.23 -10.74
N MET A 95 21.66 0.44 -10.96
CA MET A 95 21.69 -1.01 -10.80
C MET A 95 20.80 -1.67 -11.85
N GLN A 96 21.20 -2.86 -12.31
CA GLN A 96 20.39 -3.68 -13.20
C GLN A 96 19.26 -4.39 -12.45
N ALA A 97 19.44 -4.61 -11.14
CA ALA A 97 18.44 -5.23 -10.29
C ALA A 97 17.18 -4.36 -10.16
N ARG A 98 16.02 -5.00 -10.07
CA ARG A 98 14.73 -4.34 -9.90
C ARG A 98 14.21 -4.56 -8.50
N LEU A 99 13.71 -3.49 -7.89
CA LEU A 99 12.93 -3.58 -6.66
C LEU A 99 11.47 -3.72 -7.08
N GLN A 100 10.82 -4.79 -6.63
CA GLN A 100 9.42 -5.06 -6.97
C GLN A 100 8.59 -5.35 -5.73
N LEU A 101 7.35 -4.88 -5.72
CA LEU A 101 6.39 -5.19 -4.66
C LEU A 101 5.98 -6.67 -4.71
N ASP A 102 6.17 -7.37 -3.59
CA ASP A 102 5.72 -8.73 -3.34
C ASP A 102 4.40 -8.68 -2.57
N GLN A 103 3.28 -8.65 -3.32
CA GLN A 103 1.94 -8.49 -2.77
C GLN A 103 1.57 -9.52 -1.71
N PRO A 104 1.83 -10.85 -1.88
CA PRO A 104 1.56 -11.83 -0.83
C PRO A 104 2.27 -11.54 0.50
N LYS A 105 3.51 -11.05 0.44
CA LYS A 105 4.29 -10.74 1.65
C LYS A 105 4.06 -9.32 2.17
N ARG A 106 3.35 -8.47 1.42
CA ARG A 106 3.15 -7.04 1.71
C ARG A 106 4.47 -6.36 2.05
N CYS A 107 5.39 -6.49 1.10
CA CYS A 107 6.77 -6.05 1.21
C CYS A 107 7.36 -5.96 -0.20
N PHE A 108 8.68 -5.86 -0.32
CA PHE A 108 9.36 -5.89 -1.62
C PHE A 108 10.38 -7.03 -1.70
N GLN A 109 10.76 -7.34 -2.93
CA GLN A 109 11.84 -8.24 -3.28
C GLN A 109 12.80 -7.58 -4.27
N ILE A 110 14.00 -8.14 -4.35
CA ILE A 110 15.05 -7.71 -5.26
C ILE A 110 15.19 -8.79 -6.34
N GLU A 111 14.99 -8.41 -7.59
CA GLU A 111 15.17 -9.26 -8.75
C GLU A 111 16.47 -8.91 -9.46
N GLY A 112 17.38 -9.88 -9.54
CA GLY A 112 18.71 -9.71 -10.12
C GLY A 112 19.83 -9.65 -9.08
N ALA A 113 21.07 -9.64 -9.56
CA ALA A 113 22.25 -9.57 -8.71
C ALA A 113 22.51 -8.13 -8.27
N ILE A 114 22.88 -7.96 -7.01
CA ILE A 114 23.34 -6.69 -6.43
C ILE A 114 24.70 -6.88 -5.78
N ASN A 115 25.50 -5.82 -5.76
CA ASN A 115 26.75 -5.77 -5.00
C ASN A 115 26.51 -5.25 -3.57
N THR A 116 27.54 -5.29 -2.73
CA THR A 116 27.47 -4.87 -1.32
C THR A 116 27.05 -3.40 -1.16
N ALA A 117 27.52 -2.50 -2.01
CA ALA A 117 27.17 -1.08 -1.94
C ALA A 117 25.70 -0.83 -2.28
N GLN A 118 25.18 -1.51 -3.31
CA GLN A 118 23.77 -1.48 -3.68
C GLN A 118 22.89 -2.08 -2.56
N GLN A 119 23.33 -3.17 -1.93
CA GLN A 119 22.62 -3.78 -0.82
C GLN A 119 22.51 -2.82 0.38
N GLU A 120 23.59 -2.13 0.75
CA GLU A 120 23.57 -1.18 1.86
C GLU A 120 22.72 0.06 1.53
N ALA A 121 22.78 0.55 0.29
CA ALA A 121 21.93 1.64 -0.17
C ALA A 121 20.44 1.26 -0.08
N ILE A 122 20.07 0.05 -0.53
CA ILE A 122 18.69 -0.45 -0.43
C ILE A 122 18.28 -0.56 1.04
N LYS A 123 19.12 -1.16 1.89
CA LYS A 123 18.82 -1.34 3.32
C LYS A 123 18.60 -0.01 4.05
N THR A 124 19.35 1.02 3.67
CA THR A 124 19.36 2.33 4.35
C THR A 124 18.28 3.26 3.82
N HIS A 125 18.06 3.29 2.51
CA HIS A 125 17.25 4.32 1.87
C HIS A 125 15.91 3.83 1.35
N VAL A 126 15.70 2.52 1.22
CA VAL A 126 14.42 1.97 0.74
C VAL A 126 13.51 1.63 1.91
N GLN A 127 12.26 2.04 1.81
CA GLN A 127 11.20 1.70 2.76
C GLN A 127 9.97 1.21 2.01
N HIS A 128 9.28 0.25 2.61
CA HIS A 128 7.98 -0.19 2.16
C HIS A 128 6.95 0.16 3.22
N PHE A 129 5.88 0.82 2.78
CA PHE A 129 4.74 1.12 3.64
C PHE A 129 3.46 0.53 3.09
N SER A 130 2.79 -0.24 3.93
CA SER A 130 1.37 -0.53 3.81
C SER A 130 0.60 0.65 4.41
N LEU A 131 -0.05 1.44 3.56
CA LEU A 131 -0.64 2.71 3.94
C LEU A 131 -2.04 2.56 4.52
N ILE A 132 -2.31 3.32 5.57
CA ILE A 132 -3.62 3.48 6.19
C ILE A 132 -3.98 4.95 6.12
N ALA A 133 -5.06 5.31 5.45
CA ALA A 133 -5.48 6.69 5.35
C ALA A 133 -6.15 7.14 6.66
N ALA A 134 -5.74 8.29 7.21
CA ALA A 134 -6.41 8.87 8.38
C ALA A 134 -7.87 9.24 8.09
N ASN A 135 -8.17 9.75 6.89
CA ASN A 135 -9.50 10.16 6.46
C ASN A 135 -9.68 10.04 4.93
N GLU A 136 -10.89 10.36 4.44
CA GLU A 136 -11.22 10.27 3.02
C GLU A 136 -10.33 11.16 2.13
N ASN A 137 -9.99 12.37 2.60
CA ASN A 137 -9.11 13.28 1.86
C ASN A 137 -7.72 12.66 1.66
N ILE A 138 -7.14 12.07 2.70
CA ILE A 138 -5.85 11.36 2.59
C ILE A 138 -5.98 10.12 1.70
N ALA A 139 -7.07 9.36 1.79
CA ALA A 139 -7.32 8.22 0.91
C ALA A 139 -7.31 8.65 -0.57
N ASN A 140 -7.95 9.77 -0.89
CA ASN A 140 -7.96 10.35 -2.23
C ASN A 140 -6.57 10.81 -2.69
N GLN A 141 -5.74 11.36 -1.79
CA GLN A 141 -4.34 11.71 -2.08
C GLN A 141 -3.48 10.46 -2.36
N ILE A 142 -3.59 9.43 -1.52
CA ILE A 142 -2.89 8.14 -1.71
C ILE A 142 -3.25 7.51 -3.07
N ARG A 143 -4.53 7.58 -3.46
CA ARG A 143 -4.98 7.06 -4.77
C ARG A 143 -4.19 7.68 -5.93
N ARG A 144 -3.81 8.95 -5.82
CA ARG A 144 -3.22 9.74 -6.90
C ARG A 144 -1.71 9.63 -7.01
N LEU A 145 -1.02 9.09 -6.00
CA LEU A 145 0.43 8.88 -6.01
C LEU A 145 0.88 8.09 -7.24
N LYS A 146 2.00 8.48 -7.86
CA LYS A 146 2.60 7.79 -9.00
C LYS A 146 4.08 7.53 -8.76
N SER A 147 4.58 6.46 -9.38
CA SER A 147 6.02 6.20 -9.42
C SER A 147 6.76 7.36 -10.08
N GLY A 148 7.91 7.71 -9.52
CA GLY A 148 8.75 8.84 -9.91
C GLY A 148 8.42 10.17 -9.21
N GLU A 149 7.26 10.28 -8.54
CA GLU A 149 6.91 11.51 -7.82
C GLU A 149 7.74 11.66 -6.54
N GLN A 150 8.14 12.90 -6.25
CA GLN A 150 8.64 13.25 -4.93
C GLN A 150 7.48 13.70 -4.05
N VAL A 151 7.41 13.12 -2.85
CA VAL A 151 6.34 13.39 -1.90
C VAL A 151 6.90 13.59 -0.51
N HIS A 152 6.41 14.62 0.17
CA HIS A 152 6.58 14.74 1.61
C HIS A 152 5.43 14.00 2.29
N LEU A 153 5.77 12.96 3.07
CA LEU A 153 4.83 12.12 3.79
C LEU A 153 4.96 12.38 5.28
N GLN A 154 3.84 12.66 5.94
CA GLN A 154 3.73 12.76 7.39
C GLN A 154 2.71 11.75 7.91
N GLY A 155 3.08 11.01 8.94
CA GLY A 155 2.25 9.95 9.50
C GLY A 155 2.85 9.34 10.76
N ASP A 156 2.31 8.19 11.14
CA ASP A 156 2.77 7.40 12.26
C ASP A 156 2.96 5.95 11.81
N ILE A 157 4.11 5.35 12.12
CA ILE A 157 4.24 3.88 12.13
C ILE A 157 3.27 3.36 13.18
N VAL A 158 2.47 2.37 12.81
CA VAL A 158 1.39 1.86 13.66
C VAL A 158 1.47 0.35 13.84
N THR A 159 0.92 -0.13 14.95
CA THR A 159 0.44 -1.51 15.08
C THR A 159 -1.03 -1.55 14.70
N VAL A 160 -1.44 -2.68 14.09
CA VAL A 160 -2.83 -2.91 13.72
C VAL A 160 -3.27 -4.24 14.31
N GLN A 161 -4.41 -4.24 14.99
CA GLN A 161 -5.02 -5.43 15.55
C GLN A 161 -6.47 -5.54 15.10
N SER A 162 -6.97 -6.77 15.01
CA SER A 162 -8.41 -7.03 14.90
C SER A 162 -9.11 -6.53 16.15
N GLY A 163 -10.15 -5.72 15.98
CA GLY A 163 -10.97 -5.20 17.08
C GLY A 163 -11.77 -6.29 17.81
N THR A 164 -12.02 -7.43 17.16
CA THR A 164 -12.79 -8.55 17.74
C THR A 164 -11.89 -9.62 18.35
N THR A 165 -10.81 -10.00 17.66
CA THR A 165 -9.94 -11.12 18.09
C THR A 165 -8.64 -10.68 18.76
N GLY A 166 -8.28 -9.39 18.65
CA GLY A 166 -6.97 -8.89 19.08
C GLY A 166 -5.80 -9.38 18.22
N GLN A 167 -6.04 -10.17 17.17
CA GLN A 167 -5.01 -10.68 16.29
C GLN A 167 -4.25 -9.52 15.63
N ALA A 168 -2.92 -9.54 15.75
CA ALA A 168 -2.07 -8.54 15.13
C ALA A 168 -1.92 -8.79 13.62
N PHE A 169 -2.03 -7.72 12.84
CA PHE A 169 -1.69 -7.69 11.43
C PHE A 169 -0.26 -7.16 11.24
N GLN A 170 0.49 -7.76 10.32
CA GLN A 170 1.89 -7.43 10.08
C GLN A 170 2.17 -7.42 8.57
N ALA A 171 2.97 -6.43 8.14
CA ALA A 171 3.59 -6.42 6.82
C ALA A 171 4.92 -7.21 6.85
N GLY A 172 5.37 -7.71 5.70
CA GLY A 172 6.67 -8.37 5.56
C GLY A 172 6.79 -9.79 6.13
N ILE A 173 5.68 -10.48 6.42
CA ILE A 173 5.74 -11.88 6.86
C ILE A 173 6.40 -12.74 5.77
N GLY A 174 7.48 -13.44 6.13
CA GLY A 174 8.25 -14.28 5.22
C GLY A 174 9.19 -13.53 4.27
N SER A 175 9.31 -12.20 4.38
CA SER A 175 10.25 -11.42 3.56
C SER A 175 11.64 -11.34 4.21
N LYS A 176 12.68 -11.38 3.36
CA LYS A 176 14.08 -11.09 3.78
C LYS A 176 14.27 -9.62 4.18
N HIS A 177 13.40 -8.73 3.69
CA HIS A 177 13.45 -7.28 3.92
C HIS A 177 12.41 -6.81 4.95
N ARG A 178 11.90 -7.72 5.78
CA ARG A 178 10.82 -7.44 6.74
C ARG A 178 11.06 -6.20 7.62
N ALA A 179 12.31 -5.93 8.02
CA ALA A 179 12.64 -4.77 8.84
C ALA A 179 12.32 -3.42 8.18
N GLN A 180 12.20 -3.39 6.85
CA GLN A 180 11.89 -2.20 6.04
C GLN A 180 10.40 -2.13 5.67
N CYS A 181 9.59 -3.10 6.10
CA CYS A 181 8.19 -3.25 5.70
C CYS A 181 7.28 -2.98 6.90
N GLN A 182 6.67 -1.80 6.91
CA GLN A 182 5.91 -1.28 8.05
C GLN A 182 4.50 -0.84 7.65
N LEU A 183 3.62 -0.70 8.64
CA LEU A 183 2.29 -0.12 8.50
C LEU A 183 2.39 1.36 8.85
N LEU A 184 1.89 2.23 7.97
CA LEU A 184 1.96 3.67 8.14
C LEU A 184 0.55 4.26 8.09
N LYS A 185 0.10 4.86 9.19
CA LYS A 185 -1.07 5.74 9.18
C LYS A 185 -0.64 7.10 8.64
N VAL A 186 -1.14 7.47 7.48
CA VAL A 186 -0.81 8.71 6.81
C VAL A 186 -1.75 9.81 7.29
N ASN A 187 -1.16 10.91 7.77
CA ASN A 187 -1.88 12.08 8.25
C ASN A 187 -1.83 13.23 7.22
N ALA A 188 -0.76 13.32 6.43
CA ALA A 188 -0.64 14.30 5.35
C ALA A 188 0.30 13.82 4.22
N ILE A 189 -0.02 14.26 3.00
CA ILE A 189 0.81 14.07 1.79
C ILE A 189 0.91 15.41 1.07
N GLN A 190 2.13 15.80 0.70
CA GLN A 190 2.39 16.93 -0.19
C GLN A 190 3.22 16.43 -1.37
N VAL A 191 2.75 16.69 -2.60
CA VAL A 191 3.48 16.34 -3.83
C VAL A 191 4.31 17.55 -4.24
N ASN A 192 5.60 17.32 -4.52
CA ASN A 192 6.55 18.35 -4.94
C ASN A 192 6.69 18.43 -6.46
#